data_AF-A0A7S0D4F4-F1
#
_entry.id   AF-A0A7S0D4F4-F1
#
_cell.length_a   1.000
_cell.length_b   1.000
_cell.length_c   1.000
_cell.angle_alpha   90.00
_cell.angle_beta   90.00
_cell.angle_gamma   90.00
#
_symmetry.space_group_name_H-M   'P 1'
#
loop_
_entity.id
_entity.type
_entity.pdbx_description
1 polymer ?
#
loop_
_entity_poly.entity_id
_entity_poly.type
_entity_poly.pdbx_seq_one_letter_code
_entity_poly.pdbx_strand_id
1 'polypeptide(L)'
;GRKKNPQEFKISACLAGPNYAARYLREVIEYYKTIGFTHVYLGMPLGENSPLLKDISSSLHDYTQEGFLTLAISHYSDKAQFHYDLNGHRSAFNHACGYHARFHGDHYVYLGDI
;
A
#
# COMPACT_ATOMS: atom_id res chain seq x y z
N GLY A 1 -37.77 -10.65 9.57
CA GLY A 1 -36.37 -11.11 9.42
C GLY A 1 -35.44 -9.92 9.47
N ARG A 2 -34.22 -10.06 10.00
CA ARG A 2 -33.20 -9.00 9.95
C ARG A 2 -32.76 -8.80 8.50
N LYS A 3 -32.95 -7.60 7.94
CA LYS A 3 -32.24 -7.19 6.72
C LYS A 3 -30.75 -7.23 7.05
N LYS A 4 -30.00 -8.17 6.47
CA LYS A 4 -28.55 -7.99 6.37
C LYS A 4 -28.36 -6.79 5.46
N ASN A 5 -27.76 -5.70 5.95
CA ASN A 5 -27.15 -4.76 5.02
C ASN A 5 -26.19 -5.57 4.14
N PRO A 6 -26.16 -5.36 2.81
CA PRO A 6 -25.06 -5.86 2.02
C PRO A 6 -23.80 -5.24 2.61
N GLN A 7 -22.99 -6.06 3.26
CA GLN A 7 -21.70 -5.64 3.79
C GLN A 7 -20.85 -5.39 2.55
N GLU A 8 -20.66 -4.11 2.23
CA GLU A 8 -19.98 -3.67 1.01
C GLU A 8 -18.61 -4.35 0.95
N PHE A 9 -18.43 -5.19 -0.06
CA PHE A 9 -17.34 -6.17 -0.07
C PHE A 9 -16.05 -5.45 -0.44
N LYS A 10 -15.35 -4.96 0.58
CA LYS A 10 -14.10 -4.22 0.42
C LYS A 10 -13.00 -5.12 -0.10
N ILE A 11 -12.60 -4.91 -1.35
CA ILE A 11 -11.48 -5.60 -2.00
C ILE A 11 -10.28 -4.65 -1.96
N SER A 12 -9.20 -5.09 -1.31
CA SER A 12 -8.01 -4.27 -1.12
C SER A 12 -6.78 -4.87 -1.79
N ALA A 13 -5.99 -4.04 -2.47
CA ALA A 13 -4.72 -4.43 -3.06
C ALA A 13 -3.55 -4.16 -2.09
N CYS A 14 -2.47 -4.92 -2.21
CA CYS A 14 -1.15 -4.51 -1.71
C CYS A 14 -0.18 -4.40 -2.87
N LEU A 15 0.52 -3.27 -2.90
CA LEU A 15 1.58 -2.93 -3.85
C LEU A 15 2.87 -2.76 -3.04
N ALA A 16 3.93 -3.49 -3.37
CA ALA A 16 5.21 -3.36 -2.70
C ALA A 16 6.34 -3.81 -3.63
N GLY A 17 7.34 -2.95 -3.87
CA GLY A 17 8.41 -3.26 -4.83
C GLY A 17 9.70 -2.48 -4.56
N PRO A 18 10.68 -2.52 -5.48
CA PRO A 18 11.88 -1.69 -5.40
C PRO A 18 11.66 -0.24 -5.91
N ASN A 19 10.62 0.05 -6.70
CA ASN A 19 10.52 1.32 -7.42
C ASN A 19 9.33 2.18 -6.96
N TYR A 20 9.65 3.36 -6.44
CA TYR A 20 8.66 4.32 -5.89
C TYR A 20 8.70 5.68 -6.59
N ALA A 21 8.97 5.70 -7.91
CA ALA A 21 8.87 6.93 -8.70
C ALA A 21 7.43 7.50 -8.64
N ALA A 22 7.27 8.67 -8.01
CA ALA A 22 5.96 9.21 -7.62
C ALA A 22 4.92 9.27 -8.76
N ARG A 23 5.33 9.62 -9.98
CA ARG A 23 4.46 9.62 -11.17
C ARG A 23 3.92 8.22 -11.50
N TYR A 24 4.78 7.20 -11.48
CA TYR A 24 4.39 5.83 -11.78
C TYR A 24 3.43 5.29 -10.71
N LEU A 25 3.71 5.55 -9.43
CA LEU A 25 2.80 5.20 -8.33
C LEU A 25 1.40 5.76 -8.54
N ARG A 26 1.29 7.03 -8.96
CA ARG A 26 0.02 7.70 -9.21
C ARG A 26 -0.76 7.05 -10.37
N GLU A 27 -0.08 6.74 -11.47
CA GLU A 27 -0.67 6.02 -12.62
C GLU A 27 -1.14 4.60 -12.23
N VAL A 28 -0.37 3.89 -11.39
CA VAL A 28 -0.78 2.58 -10.85
C VAL A 28 -2.01 2.72 -9.92
N ILE A 29 -2.02 3.69 -8.99
CA ILE A 29 -3.12 3.84 -8.02
C ILE A 29 -4.46 4.16 -8.72
N GLU A 30 -4.48 5.02 -9.74
CA GLU A 30 -5.70 5.26 -10.54
C GLU A 30 -6.14 4.03 -11.32
N TYR A 31 -5.21 3.20 -11.81
CA TYR A 31 -5.56 1.93 -12.45
C TYR A 31 -6.29 0.99 -11.47
N TYR A 32 -5.79 0.84 -10.24
CA TYR A 32 -6.46 0.03 -9.21
C TYR A 32 -7.83 0.58 -8.81
N LYS A 33 -7.99 1.91 -8.73
CA LYS A 33 -9.28 2.59 -8.52
C LYS A 33 -10.26 2.29 -9.66
N THR A 34 -9.76 2.34 -10.90
CA THR A 34 -10.55 2.10 -12.13
C THR A 34 -11.06 0.67 -12.25
N ILE A 35 -10.27 -0.33 -11.84
CA ILE A 35 -10.68 -1.76 -11.89
C ILE A 35 -11.50 -2.22 -10.67
N GLY A 36 -11.89 -1.31 -9.78
CA GLY A 36 -12.87 -1.57 -8.72
C GLY A 36 -12.30 -2.04 -7.38
N PHE A 37 -11.04 -1.78 -7.08
CA PHE A 37 -10.56 -1.88 -5.69
C PHE A 37 -11.23 -0.81 -4.83
N THR A 38 -11.44 -1.12 -3.55
CA THR A 38 -11.95 -0.14 -2.57
C THR A 38 -10.83 0.47 -1.74
N HIS A 39 -9.66 -0.16 -1.69
CA HIS A 39 -8.49 0.31 -0.94
C HIS A 39 -7.19 -0.19 -1.57
N VAL A 40 -6.11 0.57 -1.40
CA VAL A 40 -4.74 0.19 -1.78
C VAL A 40 -3.82 0.38 -0.58
N TYR A 41 -3.04 -0.65 -0.26
CA TYR A 41 -1.95 -0.61 0.69
C TYR A 41 -0.64 -0.53 -0.06
N LEU A 42 0.04 0.61 0.00
CA LEU A 42 1.36 0.81 -0.58
C LEU A 42 2.41 0.48 0.48
N GLY A 43 2.92 -0.75 0.46
CA GLY A 43 3.98 -1.22 1.34
C GLY A 43 5.31 -0.56 0.95
N MET A 44 5.99 0.12 1.88
CA MET A 44 7.21 0.88 1.58
C MET A 44 8.37 0.60 2.55
N PRO A 45 9.62 0.44 2.05
CA PRO A 45 10.83 0.29 2.85
C PRO A 45 11.43 1.65 3.28
N LEU A 46 10.61 2.65 3.60
CA LEU A 46 11.08 4.01 3.84
C LEU A 46 10.93 4.38 5.31
N GLY A 47 12.02 4.80 5.96
CA GLY A 47 11.93 5.43 7.28
C GLY A 47 11.11 6.71 7.25
N GLU A 48 10.44 7.04 8.35
CA GLU A 48 9.51 8.19 8.49
C GLU A 48 10.12 9.54 8.06
N ASN A 49 11.45 9.67 8.20
CA ASN A 49 12.18 10.90 7.87
C ASN A 49 12.67 10.97 6.41
N SER A 50 12.44 9.93 5.61
CA SER A 50 12.89 9.85 4.21
C SER A 50 12.35 11.00 3.35
N PRO A 51 13.20 11.75 2.61
CA PRO A 51 12.73 12.74 1.65
C PRO A 51 11.81 12.13 0.60
N LEU A 52 12.14 10.94 0.09
CA LEU A 52 11.31 10.21 -0.87
C LEU A 52 9.91 9.88 -0.30
N LEU A 53 9.81 9.55 0.99
CA LEU A 53 8.51 9.32 1.63
C LEU A 53 7.67 10.60 1.66
N LYS A 54 8.29 11.76 1.90
CA LYS A 54 7.59 13.06 1.88
C LYS A 54 7.10 13.41 0.47
N ASP A 55 7.92 13.19 -0.54
CA ASP A 55 7.57 13.43 -1.95
C ASP A 55 6.41 12.53 -2.39
N ILE A 56 6.46 11.23 -2.06
CA ILE A 56 5.37 10.26 -2.32
C ILE A 56 4.10 10.66 -1.58
N SER A 57 4.19 11.00 -0.29
CA SER A 57 3.05 11.38 0.54
C SER A 57 2.36 12.65 0.03
N SER A 58 3.14 13.60 -0.50
CA SER A 58 2.62 14.81 -1.14
C SER A 58 1.97 14.50 -2.51
N SER A 59 2.62 13.67 -3.34
CA SER A 59 2.14 13.33 -4.69
C SER A 59 0.89 12.45 -4.74
N LEU A 60 0.60 11.74 -3.64
CA LEU A 60 -0.52 10.82 -3.47
C LEU A 60 -1.51 11.27 -2.38
N HIS A 61 -1.39 12.53 -1.94
CA HIS A 61 -2.13 13.06 -0.80
C HIS A 61 -3.65 12.94 -0.98
N ASP A 62 -4.15 13.20 -2.18
CA ASP A 62 -5.54 13.03 -2.58
C ASP A 62 -6.08 11.63 -2.29
N TYR A 63 -5.40 10.57 -2.74
CA TYR A 63 -5.85 9.20 -2.45
C TYR A 63 -5.83 8.85 -0.96
N THR A 64 -4.90 9.43 -0.19
CA THR A 64 -4.87 9.23 1.28
C THR A 64 -5.99 10.00 1.99
N GLN A 65 -6.37 11.19 1.51
CA GLN A 65 -7.49 11.97 2.05
C GLN A 65 -8.84 11.35 1.69
N GLU A 66 -8.99 10.80 0.48
CA GLU A 66 -10.17 10.02 0.07
C GLU A 66 -10.32 8.71 0.84
N GLY A 67 -9.31 8.29 1.59
CA GLY A 67 -9.27 7.00 2.27
C GLY A 67 -9.06 5.80 1.34
N PHE A 68 -8.76 6.03 0.06
CA PHE A 68 -8.50 4.99 -0.93
C PHE A 68 -7.09 4.39 -0.78
N LEU A 69 -6.12 5.16 -0.31
CA LEU A 69 -4.72 4.75 -0.16
C LEU A 69 -4.27 4.76 1.30
N THR A 70 -3.52 3.74 1.70
CA THR A 70 -2.74 3.73 2.95
C THR A 70 -1.27 3.44 2.65
N LEU A 71 -0.41 4.31 3.17
CA LEU A 71 1.04 4.18 3.11
C LEU A 71 1.50 3.23 4.23
N ALA A 72 1.67 1.95 3.91
CA ALA A 72 2.06 0.90 4.85
C ALA A 72 3.59 0.89 5.04
N ILE A 73 4.08 1.79 5.89
CA ILE A 73 5.51 1.94 6.19
C ILE A 73 6.00 0.74 7.01
N SER A 74 7.06 0.08 6.53
CA SER A 74 7.78 -0.94 7.30
C SER A 74 9.05 -0.33 7.89
N HIS A 75 9.10 -0.16 9.21
CA HIS A 75 10.28 0.36 9.91
C HIS A 75 11.46 -0.63 9.81
N TYR A 76 12.32 -0.44 8.83
CA TYR A 76 13.63 -1.09 8.73
C TYR A 76 14.73 -0.05 8.87
N SER A 77 15.75 -0.35 9.68
CA SER A 77 16.73 0.66 10.08
C SER A 77 17.61 1.11 8.91
N ASP A 78 17.80 2.42 8.78
CA ASP A 78 18.58 3.12 7.73
C ASP A 78 20.06 2.68 7.58
N LYS A 79 20.54 1.74 8.42
CA LYS A 79 21.90 1.19 8.39
C LYS A 79 22.09 0.06 7.38
N ALA A 80 21.01 -0.52 6.84
CA ALA A 80 21.10 -1.52 5.78
C ALA A 80 21.14 -0.82 4.41
N GLN A 81 22.31 -0.78 3.78
CA GLN A 81 22.40 -0.36 2.37
C GLN A 81 21.56 -1.30 1.50
N PHE A 82 20.75 -0.72 0.61
CA PHE A 82 19.76 -1.45 -0.16
C PHE A 82 20.38 -2.45 -1.15
N HIS A 83 20.29 -3.73 -0.82
CA HIS A 83 20.04 -4.77 -1.81
C HIS A 83 18.61 -5.26 -1.62
N TYR A 84 17.75 -5.06 -2.62
CA TYR A 84 16.41 -5.65 -2.64
C TYR A 84 16.55 -7.15 -2.92
N ASP A 85 16.78 -7.95 -1.87
CA ASP A 85 16.53 -9.40 -1.94
C ASP A 85 15.02 -9.59 -2.16
N LEU A 86 14.70 -10.00 -3.39
CA LEU A 86 13.36 -10.26 -3.92
C LEU A 86 12.52 -11.20 -3.02
N ASN A 87 13.17 -12.05 -2.21
CA ASN A 87 12.49 -13.03 -1.38
C ASN A 87 12.37 -12.59 0.09
N GLY A 88 13.45 -12.04 0.66
CA GLY A 88 13.49 -11.64 2.06
C GLY A 88 12.54 -10.47 2.37
N HIS A 89 12.71 -9.35 1.65
CA HIS A 89 12.05 -8.08 1.99
C HIS A 89 10.58 -8.02 1.60
N ARG A 90 10.21 -8.69 0.50
CA ARG A 90 8.83 -8.82 0.01
C ARG A 90 7.86 -9.33 1.10
N SER A 91 8.33 -10.23 1.95
CA SER A 91 7.54 -10.76 3.07
C SER A 91 7.14 -9.68 4.09
N ALA A 92 8.05 -8.75 4.42
CA ALA A 92 7.82 -7.70 5.42
C ALA A 92 6.78 -6.67 4.95
N PHE A 93 6.82 -6.28 3.67
CA PHE A 93 5.85 -5.32 3.11
C PHE A 93 4.47 -5.95 2.97
N ASN A 94 4.39 -7.22 2.53
CA ASN A 94 3.15 -7.97 2.47
C ASN A 94 2.54 -8.18 3.88
N HIS A 95 3.38 -8.37 4.91
CA HIS A 95 2.92 -8.41 6.30
C HIS A 95 2.42 -7.04 6.79
N ALA A 96 3.07 -5.93 6.42
CA ALA A 96 2.60 -4.58 6.75
C ALA A 96 1.23 -4.31 6.11
N CYS A 97 1.09 -4.51 4.79
CA CYS A 97 -0.20 -4.43 4.11
C CYS A 97 -1.27 -5.33 4.75
N GLY A 98 -0.93 -6.60 5.02
CA GLY A 98 -1.84 -7.57 5.62
C GLY A 98 -2.26 -7.22 7.05
N TYR A 99 -1.40 -6.56 7.83
CA TYR A 99 -1.74 -6.03 9.15
C TYR A 99 -2.77 -4.89 9.03
N HIS A 100 -2.53 -3.91 8.16
CA HIS A 100 -3.49 -2.83 7.92
C HIS A 100 -4.84 -3.36 7.38
N ALA A 101 -4.83 -4.22 6.36
CA ALA A 101 -6.07 -4.79 5.79
C ALA A 101 -6.91 -5.54 6.85
N ARG A 102 -6.26 -6.30 7.76
CA ARG A 102 -6.95 -6.94 8.89
C ARG A 102 -7.54 -5.94 9.88
N PHE A 103 -6.83 -4.84 10.15
CA PHE A 103 -7.29 -3.77 11.04
C PHE A 103 -8.52 -3.03 10.47
N HIS A 104 -8.55 -2.81 9.15
CA HIS A 104 -9.67 -2.16 8.46
C HIS A 104 -10.84 -3.12 8.12
N GLY A 105 -10.65 -4.43 8.28
CA GLY A 105 -11.66 -5.45 8.04
C GLY A 105 -11.85 -5.82 6.57
N ASP A 106 -10.82 -5.60 5.74
CA ASP A 106 -10.89 -5.74 4.29
C ASP A 106 -10.62 -7.17 3.80
N HIS A 107 -11.20 -7.52 2.65
CA HIS A 107 -10.78 -8.71 1.90
C HIS A 107 -9.52 -8.39 1.09
N TYR A 108 -8.39 -8.86 1.63
CA TYR A 108 -7.05 -8.66 1.09
C TYR A 108 -6.76 -9.52 -0.15
N VAL A 109 -6.30 -8.87 -1.22
CA VAL A 109 -5.72 -9.51 -2.42
C VAL A 109 -4.32 -8.94 -2.62
N TYR A 110 -3.29 -9.79 -2.56
CA TYR A 110 -1.93 -9.35 -2.89
C TYR A 110 -1.78 -9.22 -4.41
N LEU A 111 -1.31 -8.06 -4.89
CA LEU A 111 -1.19 -7.78 -6.32
C LEU A 111 0.13 -7.10 -6.68
N GLY A 112 1.20 -7.89 -6.56
CA GLY A 112 2.42 -7.70 -7.33
C GLY A 112 3.46 -6.75 -6.74
N ASP A 113 4.58 -6.68 -7.46
CA ASP A 113 5.69 -5.79 -7.17
C ASP A 113 5.69 -4.62 -8.16
N ILE A 114 6.15 -3.45 -7.72
CA ILE A 114 6.14 -2.16 -8.43
C ILE A 114 7.53 -1.56 -8.65
#